data_AF-A0A957PDS3-F1
#
_entry.id   AF-A0A957PDS3-F1
#
_cell.length_a   1.000
_cell.length_b   1.000
_cell.length_c   1.000
_cell.angle_alpha   90.00
_cell.angle_beta   90.00
_cell.angle_gamma   90.00
#
_symmetry.space_group_name_H-M   'P 1'
#
loop_
_entity.id
_entity.type
_entity.pdbx_description
1 polymer ?
#
loop_
_entity_poly.entity_id
_entity_poly.type
_entity_poly.pdbx_seq_one_letter_code
_entity_poly.pdbx_strand_id
1 'polypeptide(L)' 'MFMFTPEDLNRRTDERRLDWPDTFNTRDLGGYPMANGQRLSWRQFIRSDNFDAIRARAQA' A
#
# COMPACT_ATOMS: atom_id res chain seq x y z
N MET A 1 5.85 -10.63 -16.41
CA MET A 1 4.98 -11.48 -15.57
C MET A 1 5.69 -11.66 -14.25
N PHE A 2 5.19 -11.06 -13.17
CA PHE A 2 5.77 -11.27 -11.84
C PHE A 2 5.24 -12.60 -11.30
N MET A 3 6.12 -13.55 -11.00
CA MET A 3 5.74 -14.79 -10.35
C MET A 3 5.77 -14.56 -8.83
N PHE A 4 4.59 -14.46 -8.24
CA PHE A 4 4.44 -14.45 -6.78
C PHE A 4 4.58 -15.87 -6.27
N THR A 5 5.38 -16.09 -5.24
CA THR A 5 5.42 -17.39 -4.56
C THR A 5 4.17 -17.58 -3.71
N PRO A 6 3.77 -18.82 -3.39
CA PRO A 6 2.71 -19.08 -2.43
C PRO A 6 2.96 -18.41 -1.06
N GLU A 7 4.22 -18.28 -0.65
CA GLU A 7 4.64 -17.58 0.57
C GLU A 7 4.38 -16.07 0.50
N ASP A 8 4.57 -15.44 -0.66
CA ASP A 8 4.23 -14.03 -0.90
C ASP A 8 2.71 -13.79 -0.83
N LEU A 9 1.91 -14.75 -1.30
CA LEU A 9 0.45 -14.70 -1.28
C LEU A 9 -0.14 -14.91 0.12
N ASN A 10 0.45 -15.79 0.92
CA ASN A 10 -0.04 -16.10 2.27
C ASN A 10 0.29 -15.02 3.31
N ARG A 11 1.23 -14.11 2.98
CA ARG A 11 1.65 -12.99 3.84
C ARG A 11 0.98 -11.65 3.50
N ARG A 12 -0.17 -11.68 2.81
CA ARG A 12 -1.04 -10.51 2.50
C ARG A 12 -1.56 -9.76 3.73
N THR A 13 -1.24 -10.20 4.94
CA THR A 13 -1.65 -9.59 6.20
C THR A 13 -1.01 -8.23 6.49
N ASP A 14 0.02 -7.83 5.74
CA ASP A 14 0.73 -6.57 5.96
C ASP A 14 0.07 -5.37 5.23
N GLU A 15 -1.11 -5.52 4.64
CA GLU A 15 -1.80 -4.35 4.05
C GLU A 15 -2.35 -3.45 5.15
N ARG A 16 -1.72 -2.29 5.36
CA ARG A 16 -2.22 -1.31 6.35
C ARG A 16 -3.27 -0.42 5.70
N ARG A 17 -4.54 -0.69 6.00
CA ARG A 17 -5.64 0.23 5.63
C ARG A 17 -5.43 1.57 6.34
N LEU A 18 -5.48 2.64 5.55
CA LEU A 18 -5.44 4.01 6.04
C LEU A 18 -6.86 4.57 5.99
N ASP A 19 -7.27 5.22 7.07
CA ASP A 19 -8.56 5.86 7.16
C ASP A 19 -8.41 7.34 6.81
N TRP A 20 -8.48 7.63 5.51
CA TRP A 20 -8.37 8.98 4.97
C TRP A 20 -9.76 9.49 4.56
N PRO A 21 -10.12 10.73 4.94
CA PRO A 21 -11.43 11.29 4.61
C PRO A 21 -11.71 11.23 3.11
N ASP A 22 -12.96 10.93 2.76
CA ASP A 22 -13.46 10.94 1.37
C ASP A 22 -12.70 9.99 0.41
N THR A 23 -11.98 9.01 0.96
CA THR A 23 -11.31 7.97 0.17
C THR A 23 -11.77 6.59 0.59
N PHE A 24 -11.80 5.67 -0.36
CA PHE A 24 -12.04 4.27 -0.12
C PHE A 24 -10.81 3.44 -0.51
N ASN A 25 -10.69 2.27 0.10
CA ASN A 25 -9.64 1.32 -0.27
C ASN A 25 -8.19 1.86 -0.15
N THR A 26 -7.99 2.91 0.65
CA THR A 26 -6.68 3.53 0.87
C THR A 26 -5.80 2.60 1.71
N ARG A 27 -4.64 2.22 1.16
CA ARG A 27 -3.71 1.26 1.77
C ARG A 27 -2.26 1.66 1.52
N ASP A 28 -1.43 1.51 2.54
CA ASP A 28 0.03 1.47 2.38
C ASP A 28 0.43 0.08 1.88
N LEU A 29 1.22 0.04 0.81
CA LEU A 29 1.68 -1.21 0.19
C LEU A 29 3.07 -1.65 0.69
N GLY A 30 3.56 -1.09 1.80
CA GLY A 30 4.76 -1.57 2.47
C GLY A 30 4.72 -3.10 2.65
N GLY A 31 5.86 -3.76 2.43
CA GLY A 31 5.98 -5.21 2.51
C GLY A 31 5.67 -5.96 1.20
N TYR A 32 5.13 -5.30 0.17
CA TYR A 32 4.92 -5.91 -1.14
C TYR A 32 6.26 -6.32 -1.79
N PRO A 33 6.35 -7.52 -2.39
CA PRO A 33 7.57 -7.96 -3.06
C PRO A 33 7.81 -7.12 -4.33
N MET A 34 9.07 -6.78 -4.56
CA MET A 34 9.55 -6.08 -5.75
C MET A 34 10.30 -7.04 -6.67
N ALA A 35 10.44 -6.66 -7.94
CA ALA A 35 11.07 -7.48 -8.98
C ALA A 35 12.51 -7.92 -8.65
N ASN A 36 13.20 -7.14 -7.82
CA ASN A 36 14.59 -7.38 -7.41
C ASN A 36 14.72 -8.20 -6.12
N GLY A 37 13.64 -8.84 -5.65
CA GLY A 37 13.62 -9.64 -4.42
C GLY A 37 13.60 -8.82 -3.13
N GLN A 38 13.65 -7.49 -3.21
CA GLN A 38 13.41 -6.63 -2.05
C GLN A 38 11.91 -6.47 -1.79
N ARG A 39 11.57 -5.82 -0.69
CA ARG A 39 10.19 -5.45 -0.34
C ARG A 39 10.05 -3.93 -0.34
N LEU A 40 8.88 -3.45 -0.70
CA LEU A 40 8.58 -2.02 -0.63
C LEU A 40 8.67 -1.56 0.84
N SER A 41 9.33 -0.42 1.06
CA SER A 41 9.36 0.17 2.39
C SER A 41 8.00 0.77 2.74
N TRP A 42 7.64 0.77 4.03
CA TRP A 42 6.44 1.46 4.50
C TRP A 42 6.46 2.94 4.14
N ARG A 43 5.27 3.50 3.87
CA ARG A 43 5.05 4.91 3.50
C ARG A 43 5.71 5.33 2.19
N GLN A 44 6.22 4.39 1.41
CA GLN A 44 6.83 4.67 0.11
C GLN A 44 5.81 4.71 -1.03
N PHE A 45 4.76 3.88 -0.94
CA PHE A 45 3.72 3.82 -1.97
C PHE A 45 2.36 3.54 -1.34
N ILE A 46 1.41 4.41 -1.66
CA ILE A 46 0.03 4.31 -1.19
C ILE A 46 -0.86 4.14 -2.41
N ARG A 47 -1.82 3.22 -2.31
CA ARG A 47 -2.89 3.05 -3.29
C ARG A 47 -4.21 3.54 -2.69
N SER A 48 -4.98 4.29 -3.46
CA SER A 48 -6.33 4.74 -3.11
C SER A 48 -7.22 4.68 -4.36
N ASP A 49 -8.54 4.72 -4.16
CA ASP A 49 -9.51 4.82 -5.25
C ASP A 49 -9.56 6.24 -5.85
N ASN A 50 -9.39 7.27 -5.02
CA ASN A 50 -9.49 8.66 -5.42
C ASN A 50 -8.48 9.52 -4.65
N PHE A 51 -7.53 10.13 -5.37
CA PHE A 51 -6.57 11.07 -4.78
C PHE A 51 -7.03 12.53 -4.84
N ASP A 52 -8.00 12.88 -5.68
CA ASP A 52 -8.50 14.25 -5.83
C ASP A 52 -9.26 14.71 -4.58
N ALA A 53 -9.81 13.77 -3.83
CA ALA A 53 -10.50 14.01 -2.56
C ALA A 53 -9.54 14.22 -1.38
N ILE A 54 -8.26 13.87 -1.53
CA ILE A 54 -7.26 14.04 -0.47
C ILE A 54 -6.94 15.53 -0.36
N ARG A 55 -7.65 16.19 0.53
CA ARG A 55 -7.30 17.54 0.95
C ARG A 55 -6.07 17.47 1.83
N ALA A 56 -5.03 18.22 1.48
CA ALA A 56 -3.86 18.37 2.31
C ALA A 56 -4.29 18.86 3.70
N ARG A 57 -4.25 17.97 4.69
CA ARG A 57 -4.19 18.35 6.11
C ARG A 57 -2.74 18.16 6.51
N ALA A 58 -2.09 19.25 6.91
CA ALA A 58 -0.73 19.18 7.43
C ALA A 58 -0.70 18.17 8.60
N GLN A 59 0.16 17.16 8.51
CA GLN A 59 0.45 16.29 9.64
C GLN A 59 1.33 17.09 10.60
N ALA A 60 0.85 17.30 11.83
CA ALA A 60 1.59 17.91 12.93
C ALA A 60 2.63 16.94 13.51
#